data_AF-A0A917WLZ9-F1
#
_entry.id   AF-A0A917WLZ9-F1
#
_cell.length_a   1.000
_cell.length_b   1.000
_cell.length_c   1.000
_cell.angle_alpha   90.00
_cell.angle_beta   90.00
_cell.angle_gamma   90.00
#
_symmetry.space_group_name_H-M   'P 1'
#
loop_
_entity.id
_entity.type
_entity.pdbx_description
1 polymer ?
#
loop_
_entity_poly.entity_id
_entity_poly.type
_entity_poly.pdbx_seq_one_letter_code
_entity_poly.pdbx_strand_id
1 'polypeptide(L)'
;MALDDQMRDAAAGGGAPDATLGRAFGTPAGMTPEDIEARSELGRFIPKASLPGDRDDLIAGATEMNAPDEVIDVLSRLPEGEVYDTVYQAWAALGGRNEDPSRRP
;
A
#
# COMPACT_ATOMS: atom_id res chain seq x y z
N MET A 1 -26.73 37.16 15.56
CA MET A 1 -26.62 36.68 14.17
C MET A 1 -25.61 37.57 13.46
N ALA A 2 -24.38 37.08 13.29
CA ALA A 2 -23.36 37.61 12.40
C ALA A 2 -22.29 36.51 12.31
N LEU A 3 -22.20 35.88 11.14
CA LEU A 3 -21.36 34.72 10.82
C LEU A 3 -20.49 35.14 9.65
N ASP A 4 -19.34 35.78 9.89
CA ASP A 4 -18.39 36.15 8.83
C ASP A 4 -17.03 36.48 9.45
N ASP A 5 -16.10 35.53 9.48
CA ASP A 5 -14.64 35.78 9.31
C ASP A 5 -13.90 34.44 9.12
N GLN A 6 -14.28 33.75 8.04
CA GLN A 6 -13.38 32.81 7.39
C GLN A 6 -12.37 33.67 6.62
N MET A 7 -11.10 33.68 7.04
CA MET A 7 -9.86 33.86 6.24
C MET A 7 -8.70 34.36 7.11
N ARG A 8 -7.84 33.43 7.54
CA ARG A 8 -6.41 33.74 7.75
C ARG A 8 -5.56 32.55 7.33
N ASP A 9 -5.06 32.69 6.11
CA ASP A 9 -4.07 31.86 5.44
C ASP A 9 -2.68 31.87 6.13
N ALA A 10 -2.00 30.74 5.91
CA ALA A 10 -0.56 30.58 5.61
C ALA A 10 0.52 30.96 6.64
N ALA A 11 1.27 29.93 7.08
CA ALA A 11 2.74 29.86 7.08
C ALA A 11 3.17 28.47 7.61
N ALA A 12 3.69 27.58 6.76
CA ALA A 12 5.12 27.42 6.46
C ALA A 12 5.85 26.48 7.44
N GLY A 13 6.38 25.38 6.89
CA GLY A 13 7.22 24.42 7.59
C GLY A 13 7.66 23.27 6.71
N GLY A 14 8.15 23.57 5.50
CA GLY A 14 8.83 22.59 4.66
C GLY A 14 10.24 22.33 5.20
N GLY A 15 10.57 21.06 5.40
CA GLY A 15 11.92 20.62 5.75
C GLY A 15 11.91 19.34 6.56
N ALA A 16 11.83 18.18 5.89
CA ALA A 16 12.24 16.92 6.48
C ALA A 16 13.48 16.43 5.71
N PRO A 17 14.65 16.31 6.37
CA PRO A 17 15.88 15.86 5.74
C PRO A 17 15.88 14.35 5.48
N ASP A 18 16.51 13.99 4.37
CA ASP A 18 17.03 12.67 4.04
C ASP A 18 17.71 12.04 5.27
N ALA A 19 17.12 10.97 5.79
CA ALA A 19 17.75 10.09 6.78
C ALA A 19 17.14 8.69 6.70
N THR A 20 17.89 7.82 6.04
CA THR A 20 18.16 6.46 6.52
C THR A 20 17.08 5.41 6.28
N LEU A 21 17.42 4.48 5.37
CA LEU A 21 16.97 3.08 5.37
C LEU A 21 16.75 2.56 6.80
N GLY A 22 15.49 2.52 7.23
CA GLY A 22 15.12 1.97 8.53
C GLY A 22 13.87 2.62 9.11
N ARG A 23 12.78 1.85 9.17
CA ARG A 23 11.64 2.09 10.08
C ARG A 23 10.69 3.25 9.73
N ALA A 24 10.19 3.34 8.50
CA ALA A 24 8.92 4.03 8.24
C ALA A 24 7.73 3.07 8.45
N PHE A 25 7.42 2.74 9.71
CA PHE A 25 6.10 2.20 10.08
C PHE A 25 5.15 3.39 10.30
N GLY A 26 4.80 4.05 9.22
CA GLY A 26 3.83 5.12 9.19
C GLY A 26 3.38 5.23 7.76
N THR A 27 2.10 4.94 7.51
CA THR A 27 1.44 5.11 6.23
C THR A 27 1.96 6.37 5.53
N PRO A 28 2.46 6.28 4.29
CA PRO A 28 2.93 7.46 3.58
C PRO A 28 1.78 8.46 3.49
N ALA A 29 2.05 9.71 3.86
CA ALA A 29 1.13 10.82 3.61
C ALA A 29 0.92 10.89 2.09
N GLY A 30 -0.28 10.51 1.62
CA GLY A 30 -0.59 10.38 0.19
C GLY A 30 -1.40 9.13 -0.18
N MET A 31 -1.65 8.21 0.75
CA MET A 31 -2.53 7.05 0.51
C MET A 31 -3.99 7.52 0.44
N THR A 32 -4.64 7.32 -0.71
CA THR A 32 -6.07 7.63 -0.85
C THR A 32 -6.92 6.63 -0.02
N PRO A 33 -8.17 6.94 0.32
CA PRO A 33 -9.07 5.96 0.94
C PRO A 33 -9.18 4.66 0.11
N GLU A 34 -9.14 4.77 -1.21
CA GLU A 34 -9.19 3.67 -2.17
C GLU A 34 -7.94 2.78 -2.06
N ASP A 35 -6.76 3.39 -1.90
CA ASP A 35 -5.51 2.66 -1.68
C ASP A 35 -5.52 1.89 -0.34
N ILE A 36 -6.15 2.45 0.70
CA ILE A 36 -6.31 1.78 2.00
C ILE A 36 -7.24 0.57 1.88
N GLU A 37 -8.33 0.70 1.13
CA GLU A 37 -9.30 -0.36 0.90
C GLU A 37 -8.67 -1.51 0.10
N ALA A 38 -8.02 -1.20 -1.02
CA ALA A 38 -7.32 -2.19 -1.85
C ALA A 38 -6.21 -2.91 -1.07
N ARG A 39 -5.44 -2.19 -0.24
CA ARG A 39 -4.44 -2.83 0.63
C ARG A 39 -5.09 -3.75 1.67
N SER A 40 -6.20 -3.32 2.26
CA SER A 40 -6.88 -4.09 3.29
C SER A 40 -7.51 -5.37 2.73
N GLU A 41 -8.01 -5.31 1.49
CA GLU A 41 -8.48 -6.47 0.74
C GLU A 41 -7.35 -7.47 0.50
N LEU A 42 -6.20 -7.02 -0.01
CA LEU A 42 -5.03 -7.88 -0.19
C LEU A 42 -4.55 -8.48 1.15
N GLY A 43 -4.49 -7.65 2.20
CA GLY A 43 -4.06 -8.06 3.53
C GLY A 43 -4.97 -9.07 4.21
N ARG A 44 -6.24 -9.22 3.78
CA ARG A 44 -7.14 -10.24 4.31
C ARG A 44 -6.72 -11.65 3.90
N PHE A 45 -6.05 -11.79 2.76
CA PHE A 45 -5.69 -13.09 2.19
C PHE A 45 -4.23 -13.48 2.41
N ILE A 46 -3.42 -12.61 3.01
CA ILE A 46 -2.02 -12.92 3.32
C ILE A 46 -1.92 -13.35 4.80
N PRO A 47 -1.73 -14.64 5.10
CA PRO A 47 -1.56 -15.09 6.47
C PRO A 47 -0.21 -14.64 7.02
N LYS A 48 -0.14 -14.39 8.34
CA LYS A 48 1.13 -14.04 9.00
C LYS A 48 2.21 -15.11 8.84
N ALA A 49 1.83 -16.36 8.57
CA ALA A 49 2.78 -17.46 8.35
C ALA A 49 3.55 -17.34 7.02
N SER A 50 2.99 -16.62 6.04
CA SER A 50 3.67 -16.32 4.77
C SER A 50 4.56 -15.09 4.83
N LEU A 51 4.75 -14.49 6.01
CA LEU A 51 5.56 -13.30 6.22
C LEU A 51 6.59 -13.54 7.33
N PRO A 52 7.87 -13.16 7.15
CA PRO A 52 8.46 -12.73 5.88
C PRO A 52 8.47 -13.87 4.85
N GLY A 53 8.21 -13.54 3.58
CA GLY A 53 8.14 -14.53 2.51
C GLY A 53 8.27 -13.89 1.14
N ASP A 54 8.63 -14.69 0.14
CA ASP A 54 8.70 -14.25 -1.25
C ASP A 54 7.32 -14.32 -1.94
N ARG A 55 7.29 -13.98 -3.23
CA ARG A 55 6.06 -14.04 -4.03
C ARG A 55 5.37 -15.40 -3.93
N ASP A 56 6.12 -16.50 -3.98
CA ASP A 56 5.56 -17.84 -4.05
C ASP A 56 5.00 -18.24 -2.66
N ASP A 57 5.68 -17.83 -1.57
CA ASP A 57 5.17 -17.98 -0.19
C ASP A 57 3.84 -17.22 0.02
N LEU A 58 3.73 -16.02 -0.54
CA LEU A 58 2.51 -15.20 -0.47
C LEU A 58 1.37 -15.82 -1.28
N ILE A 59 1.65 -16.32 -2.50
CA ILE A 59 0.67 -17.02 -3.34
C ILE A 59 0.19 -18.30 -2.65
N ALA A 60 1.10 -19.07 -2.06
CA ALA A 60 0.77 -20.29 -1.34
C ALA A 60 -0.16 -19.98 -0.15
N GLY A 61 0.18 -18.99 0.68
CA GLY A 61 -0.65 -18.58 1.81
C GLY A 61 -2.03 -18.03 1.39
N ALA A 62 -2.07 -17.26 0.31
CA ALA A 62 -3.33 -16.78 -0.26
C ALA A 62 -4.20 -17.94 -0.78
N THR A 63 -3.58 -18.93 -1.43
CA THR A 63 -4.27 -20.13 -1.89
C THR A 63 -4.84 -20.94 -0.73
N GLU A 64 -4.08 -21.12 0.35
CA GLU A 64 -4.54 -21.78 1.58
C GLU A 64 -5.75 -21.06 2.22
N MET A 65 -5.76 -19.73 2.11
CA MET A 65 -6.85 -18.86 2.56
C MET A 65 -8.07 -18.86 1.60
N ASN A 66 -8.04 -19.65 0.51
CA ASN A 66 -9.02 -19.63 -0.57
C ASN A 66 -9.21 -18.22 -1.14
N ALA A 67 -8.10 -17.51 -1.37
CA ALA A 67 -8.14 -16.21 -2.01
C ALA A 67 -8.74 -16.31 -3.42
N PRO A 68 -9.50 -15.30 -3.86
CA PRO A 68 -9.96 -15.20 -5.25
C PRO A 68 -8.80 -15.23 -6.25
N ASP A 69 -9.04 -15.75 -7.45
CA ASP A 69 -8.04 -15.81 -8.53
C ASP A 69 -7.46 -14.43 -8.85
N GLU A 70 -8.26 -13.36 -8.77
CA GLU A 70 -7.82 -11.98 -8.96
C GLU A 70 -6.72 -11.56 -7.96
N VAL A 71 -6.78 -12.06 -6.72
CA VAL A 71 -5.75 -11.81 -5.70
C VAL A 71 -4.48 -12.58 -6.05
N ILE A 72 -4.61 -13.82 -6.51
CA ILE A 72 -3.48 -14.64 -6.96
C ILE A 72 -2.79 -13.99 -8.17
N ASP A 73 -3.57 -13.54 -9.14
CA ASP A 73 -3.08 -12.83 -10.33
C ASP A 73 -2.34 -11.55 -9.96
N VAL A 74 -2.83 -10.81 -8.96
CA VAL A 74 -2.14 -9.62 -8.44
C VAL A 74 -0.82 -10.01 -7.78
N LEU A 75 -0.81 -10.99 -6.88
CA LEU A 75 0.41 -11.46 -6.20
C LEU A 75 1.44 -11.99 -7.20
N SER A 76 1.02 -12.64 -8.28
CA SER A 76 1.93 -13.15 -9.33
C SER A 76 2.75 -12.06 -10.03
N ARG A 77 2.31 -10.80 -9.97
CA ARG A 77 3.02 -9.64 -10.55
C ARG A 77 4.13 -9.10 -9.65
N LEU A 78 4.26 -9.61 -8.43
CA LEU A 78 5.36 -9.24 -7.55
C LEU A 78 6.71 -9.61 -8.21
N PRO A 79 7.75 -8.77 -8.01
CA PRO A 79 9.12 -9.12 -8.37
C PRO A 79 9.55 -10.49 -7.81
N GLU A 80 10.27 -11.25 -8.63
CA GLU A 80 10.92 -12.49 -8.21
C GLU A 80 12.19 -12.20 -7.41
N GLY A 81 12.49 -13.07 -6.44
CA GLY A 81 13.73 -12.98 -5.66
C GLY A 81 13.74 -11.87 -4.60
N GLU A 82 12.60 -11.23 -4.35
CA GLU A 82 12.39 -10.31 -3.23
C GLU A 82 11.65 -11.01 -2.08
N VAL A 83 12.00 -10.65 -0.84
CA VAL A 83 11.30 -11.09 0.37
C VAL A 83 10.56 -9.90 0.95
N TYR A 84 9.28 -10.10 1.22
CA TYR A 84 8.41 -9.08 1.80
C TYR A 84 8.23 -9.35 3.29
N ASP A 85 8.65 -8.41 4.14
CA ASP A 85 8.47 -8.48 5.59
C ASP A 85 7.03 -8.19 6.02
N THR A 86 6.29 -7.45 5.18
CA THR A 86 4.95 -6.98 5.50
C THR A 86 4.07 -6.92 4.26
N VAL A 87 2.75 -7.04 4.47
CA VAL A 87 1.73 -6.81 3.43
C VAL A 87 1.92 -5.44 2.74
N TYR A 88 2.34 -4.42 3.49
CA TYR A 88 2.59 -3.09 2.93
C TYR A 88 3.73 -3.09 1.91
N GLN A 89 4.83 -3.81 2.19
CA GLN A 89 5.94 -3.91 1.23
C GLN A 89 5.50 -4.63 -0.05
N ALA A 90 4.76 -5.74 0.06
CA ALA A 90 4.21 -6.44 -1.09
C ALA A 90 3.26 -5.53 -1.90
N TRP A 91 2.34 -4.83 -1.25
CA TRP A 91 1.43 -3.89 -1.90
C TRP A 91 2.16 -2.70 -2.56
N ALA A 92 3.21 -2.19 -1.92
CA ALA A 92 4.04 -1.13 -2.49
C ALA A 92 4.82 -1.60 -3.73
N ALA A 93 5.31 -2.85 -3.74
CA ALA A 93 5.99 -3.45 -4.88
C ALA A 93 5.05 -3.65 -6.10
N LEU A 94 3.75 -3.81 -5.85
CA LEU A 94 2.71 -3.88 -6.89
C LEU A 94 2.35 -2.51 -7.51
N GLY A 95 3.04 -1.45 -7.09
CA GLY A 95 2.86 -0.10 -7.61
C GLY A 95 2.21 0.86 -6.63
N GLY A 96 1.65 0.39 -5.51
CA GLY A 96 1.27 1.17 -4.30
C GLY A 96 0.51 2.50 -4.50
N ARG A 97 0.01 2.74 -5.71
CA ARG A 97 -0.69 3.93 -6.16
C ARG A 97 -1.52 3.44 -7.32
N ASN A 98 -2.82 3.31 -7.10
CA ASN A 98 -3.73 3.19 -8.23
C ASN A 98 -3.78 4.55 -8.95
N GLU A 99 -2.75 4.87 -9.75
CA GLU A 99 -2.87 5.91 -10.76
C GLU A 99 -2.62 5.30 -12.13
N ASP A 100 -3.70 4.91 -12.78
CA ASP A 100 -3.86 5.20 -14.21
C ASP A 100 -5.33 5.59 -14.51
N PRO A 101 -5.69 6.86 -14.33
CA PRO A 101 -6.81 7.47 -15.05
C PRO A 101 -6.44 7.84 -16.50
N SER A 102 -5.28 7.41 -17.02
CA SER A 102 -4.94 7.47 -18.46
C SER A 102 -5.86 6.59 -19.32
N ARG A 103 -6.84 5.89 -18.72
CA ARG A 103 -8.04 5.39 -19.40
C ARG A 103 -9.12 6.47 -19.60
N ARG A 104 -8.74 7.64 -20.14
CA ARG A 104 -9.66 8.52 -20.89
C ARG A 104 -9.05 8.78 -22.28
N PRO A 105 -9.83 8.62 -23.37
CA PRO A 105 -9.36 8.87 -24.73
C PRO A 105 -9.01 10.33 -24.97
#